data_AF-A0AA88RAP8-F1
#
_entry.id   AF-A0AA88RAP8-F1
#
_cell.length_a   1.000
_cell.length_b   1.000
_cell.length_c   1.000
_cell.angle_alpha   90.00
_cell.angle_beta   90.00
_cell.angle_gamma   90.00
#
_symmetry.space_group_name_H-M   'P 1'
#
loop_
_entity.id
_entity.type
_entity.pdbx_description
1 polymer ?
#
loop_
_entity_poly.entity_id
_entity_poly.type
_entity_poly.pdbx_seq_one_letter_code
_entity_poly.pdbx_strand_id
1 'polypeptide(L)'
;YFNDAQRQATKDAGTIAGLNVERKVNETTAAALAYGYGFDTSKSESNILVFDLGGGTFDVSILTIESGVFEVRSTSGDTHLGGEDFDHRLIQKKYNKNISKDNKALGKLRKECERAKRALSNQHQVRVEIEALFEGIDFSETLTRARFEELNMDLFKKIMRPVKKAMEDAGFKKTDIQQILVLVGGSTRIPKVQQHYFDGKEPSKGVTPDEAVAYGATVQGGILSGEGDKELLLLDVAPLSLGIETVGGVMTKLIPRNIGIPTKKSQIFSTYQDQQTTVSIICIADNIHIHNMSLKF
;
A
#
# COMPACT_ATOMS: atom_id res chain seq x y z
N TYR A 1 -4.54 0.49 0.16
CA TYR A 1 -4.93 0.75 1.57
C TYR A 1 -6.05 -0.12 2.12
N PHE A 2 -5.80 -0.75 3.28
CA PHE A 2 -6.74 -1.64 3.97
C PHE A 2 -7.94 -0.88 4.57
N ASN A 3 -9.15 -1.40 4.34
CA ASN A 3 -10.38 -0.95 5.00
C ASN A 3 -10.55 -1.59 6.40
N ASP A 4 -11.59 -1.18 7.13
CA ASP A 4 -11.84 -1.65 8.50
C ASP A 4 -12.08 -3.17 8.57
N ALA A 5 -12.83 -3.72 7.62
CA ALA A 5 -13.09 -5.17 7.54
C ALA A 5 -11.80 -5.97 7.33
N GLN A 6 -10.93 -5.53 6.42
CA GLN A 6 -9.62 -6.14 6.19
C GLN A 6 -8.73 -6.03 7.42
N ARG A 7 -8.72 -4.86 8.10
CA ARG A 7 -7.98 -4.67 9.35
C ARG A 7 -8.46 -5.58 10.47
N GLN A 8 -9.76 -5.88 10.54
CA GLN A 8 -10.31 -6.79 11.53
C GLN A 8 -9.96 -8.24 11.19
N ALA A 9 -10.13 -8.64 9.93
CA ALA A 9 -9.76 -9.97 9.45
C ALA A 9 -8.28 -10.32 9.73
N THR A 10 -7.35 -9.37 9.55
CA THR A 10 -5.94 -9.58 9.89
C THR A 10 -5.71 -9.79 11.40
N LYS A 11 -6.47 -9.09 12.27
CA LYS A 11 -6.38 -9.27 13.72
C LYS A 11 -6.90 -10.66 14.13
N ASP A 12 -8.01 -11.07 13.52
CA ASP A 12 -8.61 -12.38 13.78
C ASP A 12 -7.66 -13.50 13.33
N ALA A 13 -7.00 -13.35 12.17
CA ALA A 13 -5.97 -14.28 11.70
C ALA A 13 -4.80 -14.43 12.70
N GLY A 14 -4.32 -13.32 13.29
CA GLY A 14 -3.30 -13.38 14.34
C GLY A 14 -3.78 -14.12 15.58
N THR A 15 -5.04 -13.91 15.97
CA THR A 15 -5.66 -14.60 17.11
C THR A 15 -5.80 -16.11 16.84
N ILE A 16 -6.19 -16.50 15.62
CA ILE A 16 -6.26 -17.90 15.18
C ILE A 16 -4.88 -18.56 15.22
N ALA A 17 -3.82 -17.81 14.89
CA ALA A 17 -2.43 -18.28 14.99
C ALA A 17 -1.91 -18.36 16.44
N GLY A 18 -2.72 -18.03 17.45
CA GLY A 18 -2.33 -18.04 18.86
C GLY A 18 -1.51 -16.84 19.30
N LEU A 19 -1.49 -15.76 18.52
CA LEU A 19 -0.77 -14.52 18.84
C LEU A 19 -1.71 -13.51 19.50
N ASN A 20 -1.21 -12.83 20.53
CA ASN A 20 -1.87 -11.65 21.08
C ASN A 20 -1.50 -10.41 20.23
N VAL A 21 -2.45 -9.92 19.45
CA VAL A 21 -2.23 -8.78 18.54
C VAL A 21 -2.40 -7.46 19.31
N GLU A 22 -1.32 -6.99 19.92
CA GLU A 22 -1.25 -5.74 20.70
C GLU A 22 -1.56 -4.50 19.85
N ARG A 23 -0.93 -4.37 18.69
CA ARG A 23 -1.09 -3.21 17.80
C ARG A 23 -1.00 -3.61 16.33
N LYS A 24 -1.83 -2.96 15.51
CA LYS A 24 -1.71 -3.00 14.04
C LYS A 24 -0.97 -1.75 13.59
N VAL A 25 0.03 -1.93 12.73
CA VAL A 25 0.84 -0.85 12.17
C VAL A 25 0.69 -0.88 10.66
N ASN A 26 0.59 0.29 10.03
CA ASN A 26 0.54 0.37 8.57
C ASN A 26 1.94 0.11 7.99
N GLU A 27 2.01 -0.51 6.82
CA GLU A 27 3.29 -0.93 6.20
C GLU A 27 4.22 0.26 5.95
N THR A 28 3.70 1.32 5.34
CA THR A 28 4.46 2.55 5.06
C THR A 28 4.93 3.25 6.33
N THR A 29 4.15 3.18 7.40
CA THR A 29 4.51 3.73 8.71
C THR A 29 5.59 2.90 9.39
N ALA A 30 5.50 1.57 9.33
CA ALA A 30 6.54 0.69 9.84
C ALA A 30 7.86 0.91 9.09
N ALA A 31 7.82 1.03 7.76
CA ALA A 31 9.01 1.32 6.98
C ALA A 31 9.63 2.69 7.32
N ALA A 32 8.81 3.70 7.61
CA ALA A 32 9.31 4.98 8.10
C ALA A 32 10.00 4.86 9.48
N LEU A 33 9.45 4.08 10.40
CA LEU A 33 10.07 3.80 11.70
C LEU A 33 11.41 3.08 11.53
N ALA A 34 11.48 2.08 10.65
CA ALA A 34 12.71 1.36 10.35
C ALA A 34 13.80 2.29 9.81
N TYR A 35 13.41 3.24 8.95
CA TYR A 35 14.32 4.25 8.44
C TYR A 35 14.77 5.22 9.53
N GLY A 36 13.83 5.75 10.31
CA GLY A 36 14.09 6.76 11.33
C GLY A 36 14.88 6.25 12.55
N TYR A 37 14.80 4.96 12.88
CA TYR A 37 15.60 4.35 13.95
C TYR A 37 17.11 4.39 13.66
N GLY A 38 17.50 4.41 12.38
CA GLY A 38 18.91 4.42 11.95
C GLY A 38 19.48 5.80 11.60
N PHE A 39 18.69 6.88 11.70
CA PHE A 39 19.08 8.21 11.27
C PHE A 39 19.04 9.22 12.42
N ASP A 40 20.00 10.16 12.45
CA ASP A 40 20.05 11.24 13.44
C ASP A 40 18.87 12.21 13.21
N THR A 41 17.74 11.97 13.89
CA THR A 41 16.52 12.78 13.80
C THR A 41 16.63 14.12 14.53
N SER A 42 17.81 14.47 15.07
CA SER A 42 18.01 15.66 15.91
C SER A 42 18.20 16.97 15.14
N LYS A 43 18.31 16.94 13.80
CA LYS A 43 18.85 18.09 13.05
C LYS A 43 17.88 18.96 12.24
N SER A 44 16.66 18.52 11.93
CA SER A 44 15.60 19.37 11.34
C SER A 44 14.35 18.56 10.99
N GLU A 45 13.19 19.22 10.96
CA GLU A 45 11.96 18.71 10.35
C GLU A 45 12.26 18.16 8.94
N SER A 46 11.94 16.88 8.71
CA SER A 46 12.20 16.18 7.45
C SER A 46 10.93 15.53 6.95
N ASN A 47 10.49 15.94 5.76
CA ASN A 47 9.37 15.36 5.04
C ASN A 47 9.88 14.21 4.17
N ILE A 48 9.37 13.02 4.46
CA ILE A 48 9.73 11.78 3.77
C ILE A 48 8.55 11.29 2.94
N LEU A 49 8.85 10.64 1.82
CA LEU A 49 7.87 9.93 1.02
C LEU A 49 8.21 8.44 1.03
N VAL A 50 7.33 7.65 1.62
CA VAL A 50 7.45 6.20 1.62
C VAL A 50 6.67 5.67 0.43
N PHE A 51 7.36 4.94 -0.44
CA PHE A 51 6.81 4.34 -1.64
C PHE A 51 6.87 2.82 -1.48
N ASP A 52 5.73 2.20 -1.25
CA ASP A 52 5.59 0.76 -1.06
C ASP A 52 4.90 0.13 -2.26
N LEU A 53 5.67 -0.63 -3.05
CA LEU A 53 5.14 -1.39 -4.18
C LEU A 53 5.46 -2.87 -3.96
N GLY A 54 4.47 -3.57 -3.43
CA GLY A 54 4.54 -4.98 -3.09
C GLY A 54 4.16 -5.92 -4.24
N GLY A 55 3.69 -7.11 -3.86
CA GLY A 55 3.22 -8.15 -4.78
C GLY A 55 1.81 -7.89 -5.32
N GLY A 56 0.90 -7.37 -4.50
CA GLY A 56 -0.48 -7.09 -4.92
C GLY A 56 -1.01 -5.70 -4.53
N THR A 57 -0.28 -4.98 -3.68
CA THR A 57 -0.67 -3.67 -3.17
C THR A 57 0.38 -2.62 -3.50
N PHE A 58 -0.11 -1.41 -3.71
CA PHE A 58 0.70 -0.21 -3.84
C PHE A 58 0.21 0.81 -2.83
N ASP A 59 1.08 1.25 -1.93
CA ASP A 59 0.75 2.27 -0.94
C ASP A 59 1.84 3.35 -0.93
N VAL A 60 1.42 4.59 -0.73
CA VAL A 60 2.29 5.75 -0.62
C VAL A 60 1.85 6.59 0.57
N SER A 61 2.82 6.95 1.41
CA SER A 61 2.58 7.84 2.54
C SER A 61 3.59 8.95 2.55
N ILE A 62 3.12 10.15 2.92
CA ILE A 62 3.98 11.28 3.22
C ILE A 62 3.99 11.45 4.72
N LEU A 63 5.18 11.49 5.31
CA LEU A 63 5.36 11.66 6.74
C LEU A 63 6.30 12.82 6.99
N THR A 64 6.07 13.52 8.10
CA THR A 64 6.99 14.49 8.66
C THR A 64 7.67 13.85 9.88
N ILE A 65 9.00 13.92 9.93
CA ILE A 65 9.80 13.45 11.05
C ILE A 65 10.42 14.67 11.73
N GLU A 66 10.14 14.84 13.02
CA GLU A 66 10.72 15.90 13.85
C GLU A 66 11.01 15.36 15.25
N SER A 67 12.28 15.39 15.68
CA SER A 67 12.69 15.04 17.04
C SER A 67 12.13 13.69 17.55
N GLY A 68 12.13 12.65 16.72
CA GLY A 68 11.60 11.32 17.08
C GLY A 68 10.08 11.18 16.97
N VAL A 69 9.37 12.24 16.58
CA VAL A 69 7.94 12.21 16.26
C VAL A 69 7.76 11.93 14.77
N PHE A 70 6.98 10.90 14.45
CA PHE A 70 6.61 10.51 13.09
C PHE A 70 5.14 10.84 12.87
N GLU A 71 4.87 11.89 12.11
CA GLU A 71 3.50 12.29 11.77
C GLU A 71 3.18 11.93 10.33
N VAL A 72 2.19 11.05 10.13
CA VAL A 72 1.67 10.76 8.79
C VAL A 72 0.82 11.95 8.34
N ARG A 73 1.23 12.66 7.29
CA ARG A 73 0.49 13.82 6.76
C ARG A 73 -0.58 13.40 5.77
N SER A 74 -0.28 12.41 4.93
CA SER A 74 -1.24 11.85 4.00
C SER A 74 -0.89 10.43 3.61
N THR A 75 -1.91 9.68 3.23
CA THR A 75 -1.73 8.33 2.67
C THR A 75 -2.67 8.09 1.50
N SER A 76 -2.18 7.35 0.51
CA SER A 76 -2.89 7.01 -0.71
C SER A 76 -2.37 5.67 -1.24
N GLY A 77 -3.10 5.02 -2.12
CA GLY A 77 -2.66 3.73 -2.66
C GLY A 77 -3.70 3.07 -3.56
N ASP A 78 -3.35 1.89 -4.04
CA ASP A 78 -4.18 0.97 -4.81
C ASP A 78 -4.00 -0.45 -4.25
N THR A 79 -5.08 -1.05 -3.76
CA THR A 79 -5.06 -2.41 -3.17
C THR A 79 -5.01 -3.54 -4.19
N HIS A 80 -5.10 -3.22 -5.48
CA HIS A 80 -5.12 -4.19 -6.58
C HIS A 80 -4.10 -3.80 -7.66
N LEU A 81 -2.93 -3.36 -7.22
CA LEU A 81 -1.83 -2.97 -8.10
C LEU A 81 -0.51 -3.43 -7.48
N GLY A 82 0.16 -4.39 -8.10
CA GLY A 82 1.46 -4.85 -7.63
C GLY A 82 2.25 -5.69 -8.62
N GLY A 83 3.23 -6.40 -8.07
CA GLY A 83 4.08 -7.37 -8.76
C GLY A 83 3.34 -8.39 -9.62
N GLU A 84 2.21 -8.89 -9.15
CA GLU A 84 1.39 -9.90 -9.80
C GLU A 84 0.71 -9.37 -11.07
N ASP A 85 0.31 -8.09 -11.10
CA ASP A 85 -0.26 -7.47 -12.30
C ASP A 85 0.78 -7.39 -13.42
N PHE A 86 2.04 -7.09 -13.08
CA PHE A 86 3.13 -7.08 -14.05
C PHE A 86 3.37 -8.48 -14.64
N ASP A 87 3.27 -9.52 -13.81
CA ASP A 87 3.40 -10.91 -14.25
C ASP A 87 2.21 -11.32 -15.13
N HIS A 88 0.99 -10.92 -14.75
CA HIS A 88 -0.22 -11.21 -15.52
C HIS A 88 -0.22 -10.56 -16.90
N ARG A 89 0.32 -9.34 -17.04
CA ARG A 89 0.50 -8.69 -18.35
C ARG A 89 1.49 -9.41 -19.25
N LEU A 90 2.56 -9.97 -18.67
CA LEU A 90 3.50 -10.81 -19.41
C LEU A 90 2.81 -12.06 -19.96
N ILE A 91 1.94 -12.68 -19.17
CA ILE A 91 1.19 -13.89 -19.54
C ILE A 91 0.21 -13.62 -20.69
N GLN A 92 -0.65 -12.60 -20.53
CA GLN A 92 -1.78 -12.38 -21.47
C GLN A 92 -1.35 -11.99 -22.89
N LYS A 93 -0.24 -11.26 -23.06
CA LYS A 93 0.14 -10.72 -24.37
C LYS A 93 1.09 -11.61 -25.17
N LYS A 94 1.69 -12.63 -24.54
CA LYS A 94 2.65 -13.53 -25.16
C LYS A 94 2.04 -14.85 -25.62
N TYR A 95 0.99 -15.36 -24.94
CA TYR A 95 0.38 -16.63 -25.32
C TYR A 95 -0.91 -16.44 -26.13
N ASN A 96 -0.81 -16.67 -27.45
CA ASN A 96 -1.94 -16.52 -28.38
C ASN A 96 -2.88 -17.74 -28.40
N LYS A 97 -2.51 -18.84 -27.72
CA LYS A 97 -3.36 -20.02 -27.51
C LYS A 97 -4.08 -19.91 -26.17
N ASN A 98 -5.34 -20.36 -26.12
CA ASN A 98 -6.18 -20.25 -24.92
C ASN A 98 -5.78 -21.27 -23.84
N ILE A 99 -4.62 -21.06 -23.20
CA ILE A 99 -4.15 -21.81 -22.03
C ILE A 99 -4.91 -21.47 -20.75
N SER A 100 -5.88 -20.54 -20.84
CA SER A 100 -6.68 -20.05 -19.71
C SER A 100 -7.46 -21.15 -18.98
N LYS A 101 -7.64 -22.31 -19.61
CA LYS A 101 -8.35 -23.47 -19.04
C LYS A 101 -7.44 -24.47 -18.33
N ASP A 102 -6.11 -24.37 -18.46
CA ASP A 102 -5.15 -25.27 -17.81
C ASP A 102 -4.44 -24.56 -16.66
N ASN A 103 -4.92 -24.82 -15.44
CA ASN A 103 -4.35 -24.26 -14.21
C ASN A 103 -2.89 -24.66 -14.00
N LYS A 104 -2.45 -25.83 -14.48
CA LYS A 104 -1.07 -26.31 -14.33
C LYS A 104 -0.14 -25.56 -15.28
N ALA A 105 -0.56 -25.36 -16.53
CA ALA A 105 0.16 -24.55 -17.51
C ALA A 105 0.30 -23.09 -17.04
N LEU A 106 -0.80 -22.50 -16.55
CA LEU A 106 -0.80 -21.14 -16.00
C LEU A 106 0.12 -21.01 -14.78
N GLY A 107 0.13 -22.00 -13.89
CA GLY A 107 1.03 -22.00 -12.73
C GLY A 107 2.51 -22.04 -13.12
N LYS A 108 2.88 -22.91 -14.09
CA LYS A 108 4.25 -22.96 -14.64
C LYS A 108 4.64 -21.63 -15.27
N LEU A 109 3.76 -21.06 -16.09
CA LEU A 109 4.02 -19.79 -16.78
C LEU A 109 4.15 -18.62 -15.81
N ARG A 110 3.29 -18.53 -14.78
CA ARG A 110 3.41 -17.53 -13.71
C ARG A 110 4.77 -17.57 -13.03
N LYS A 111 5.22 -18.77 -12.65
CA LYS A 111 6.51 -18.96 -11.98
C LYS A 111 7.69 -18.49 -12.84
N GLU A 112 7.70 -18.83 -14.13
CA GLU A 112 8.79 -18.38 -15.01
C GLU A 112 8.67 -16.90 -15.39
N CYS A 113 7.46 -16.34 -15.50
CA CYS A 113 7.28 -14.89 -15.69
C CYS A 113 7.81 -14.09 -14.48
N GLU A 114 7.53 -14.54 -13.26
CA GLU A 114 8.06 -13.92 -12.04
C GLU A 114 9.59 -13.99 -12.02
N ARG A 115 10.17 -15.16 -12.35
CA ARG A 115 11.62 -15.35 -12.47
C ARG A 115 12.22 -14.42 -13.52
N ALA A 116 11.58 -14.31 -14.68
CA ALA A 116 11.99 -13.42 -15.77
C ALA A 116 11.95 -11.95 -15.34
N LYS A 117 10.89 -11.51 -14.65
CA LYS A 117 10.76 -10.16 -14.08
C LYS A 117 11.92 -9.85 -13.12
N ARG A 118 12.23 -10.77 -12.21
CA ARG A 118 13.37 -10.63 -11.28
C ARG A 118 14.70 -10.53 -12.02
N ALA A 119 14.93 -11.37 -13.03
CA ALA A 119 16.13 -11.31 -13.85
C ALA A 119 16.26 -9.98 -14.63
N LEU A 120 15.16 -9.50 -15.21
CA LEU A 120 15.10 -8.26 -15.98
C LEU A 120 15.35 -6.99 -15.14
N SER A 121 15.21 -7.09 -13.82
CA SER A 121 15.58 -5.98 -12.93
C SER A 121 17.08 -5.71 -12.96
N ASN A 122 17.90 -6.74 -13.23
CA ASN A 122 19.37 -6.63 -13.33
C ASN A 122 19.89 -6.76 -14.77
N GLN A 123 19.23 -7.55 -15.62
CA GLN A 123 19.65 -7.86 -16.98
C GLN A 123 18.77 -7.18 -18.04
N HIS A 124 19.31 -6.94 -19.24
CA HIS A 124 18.56 -6.33 -20.34
C HIS A 124 17.64 -7.31 -21.07
N GLN A 125 17.92 -8.61 -20.99
CA GLN A 125 17.14 -9.69 -21.60
C GLN A 125 17.27 -10.97 -20.79
N VAL A 126 16.24 -11.81 -20.85
CA VAL A 126 16.20 -13.13 -20.22
C VAL A 126 15.48 -14.09 -21.17
N ARG A 127 15.93 -15.35 -21.22
CA ARG A 127 15.24 -16.40 -21.96
C ARG A 127 14.29 -17.14 -21.02
N VAL A 128 13.02 -17.21 -21.40
CA VAL A 128 11.95 -17.90 -20.69
C VAL A 128 11.76 -19.25 -21.36
N GLU A 129 12.12 -20.33 -20.67
CA GLU A 129 12.01 -21.70 -21.17
C GLU A 129 11.13 -22.52 -20.22
N ILE A 130 10.09 -23.17 -20.77
CA ILE A 130 9.16 -24.03 -20.03
C ILE A 130 8.96 -25.31 -20.82
N GLU A 131 9.40 -26.42 -20.26
CA GLU A 131 9.16 -27.76 -20.80
C GLU A 131 7.70 -28.18 -20.63
N ALA A 132 7.13 -28.74 -21.69
CA ALA A 132 5.76 -29.23 -21.78
C ALA A 132 4.76 -28.24 -21.15
N LEU A 133 4.70 -27.03 -21.71
CA LEU A 133 3.86 -25.96 -21.20
C LEU A 133 2.37 -26.26 -21.45
N PHE A 134 2.00 -26.61 -22.68
CA PHE A 134 0.62 -26.93 -23.06
C PHE A 134 0.61 -27.99 -24.16
N GLU A 135 -0.19 -29.05 -24.02
CA GLU A 135 -0.29 -30.16 -25.00
C GLU A 135 1.08 -30.81 -25.32
N GLY A 136 2.03 -30.81 -24.39
CA GLY A 136 3.38 -31.33 -24.62
C GLY A 136 4.30 -30.43 -25.45
N ILE A 137 3.85 -29.21 -25.80
CA ILE A 137 4.64 -28.23 -26.53
C ILE A 137 5.49 -27.43 -25.55
N ASP A 138 6.79 -27.37 -25.83
CA ASP A 138 7.74 -26.52 -25.08
C ASP A 138 7.55 -25.04 -25.44
N PHE A 139 7.80 -24.18 -24.48
CA PHE A 139 7.83 -22.73 -24.69
C PHE A 139 9.25 -22.23 -24.48
N SER A 140 9.80 -21.53 -25.47
CA SER A 140 11.11 -20.90 -25.37
C SER A 140 11.07 -19.55 -26.07
N GLU A 141 11.15 -18.46 -25.30
CA GLU A 141 11.20 -17.12 -25.87
C GLU A 141 12.15 -16.19 -25.10
N THR A 142 12.78 -15.27 -25.82
CA THR A 142 13.53 -14.18 -25.21
C THR A 142 12.59 -13.03 -24.86
N LEU A 143 12.70 -12.54 -23.64
CA LEU A 143 12.02 -11.35 -23.15
C LEU A 143 13.06 -10.26 -22.87
N THR A 144 12.88 -9.09 -23.46
CA THR A 144 13.75 -7.92 -23.23
C THR A 144 13.12 -7.01 -22.18
N ARG A 145 13.96 -6.26 -21.46
CA ARG A 145 13.52 -5.25 -20.49
C ARG A 145 12.66 -4.18 -21.17
N ALA A 146 13.06 -3.73 -22.35
CA ALA A 146 12.30 -2.75 -23.14
C ALA A 146 10.88 -3.25 -23.43
N ARG A 147 10.74 -4.52 -23.80
CA ARG A 147 9.41 -5.11 -24.03
C ARG A 147 8.61 -5.20 -22.73
N PHE A 148 9.22 -5.67 -21.63
CA PHE A 148 8.56 -5.71 -20.33
C PHE A 148 8.05 -4.32 -19.90
N GLU A 149 8.86 -3.28 -20.10
CA GLU A 149 8.49 -1.91 -19.76
C GLU A 149 7.33 -1.39 -20.63
N GLU A 150 7.37 -1.68 -21.93
CA GLU A 150 6.30 -1.31 -22.87
C GLU A 150 4.96 -1.97 -22.50
N LEU A 151 4.99 -3.24 -22.08
CA LEU A 151 3.79 -4.00 -21.69
C LEU A 151 3.11 -3.46 -20.44
N ASN A 152 3.89 -2.87 -19.53
CA ASN A 152 3.45 -2.40 -18.22
C ASN A 152 3.38 -0.88 -18.11
N MET A 153 3.55 -0.16 -19.22
CA MET A 153 3.60 1.31 -19.24
C MET A 153 2.33 1.96 -18.68
N ASP A 154 1.17 1.34 -18.90
CA ASP A 154 -0.09 1.82 -18.35
C ASP A 154 -0.18 1.62 -16.83
N LEU A 155 0.32 0.49 -16.31
CA LEU A 155 0.40 0.23 -14.87
C LEU A 155 1.38 1.20 -14.19
N PHE A 156 2.55 1.44 -14.80
CA PHE A 156 3.48 2.47 -14.35
C PHE A 156 2.84 3.86 -14.33
N LYS A 157 1.98 4.20 -15.28
CA LYS A 157 1.24 5.48 -15.23
C LYS A 157 0.19 5.51 -14.11
N LYS A 158 -0.43 4.38 -13.75
CA LYS A 158 -1.41 4.30 -12.65
C LYS A 158 -0.77 4.57 -11.29
N ILE A 159 0.45 4.08 -11.06
CA ILE A 159 1.25 4.33 -9.85
C ILE A 159 1.39 5.84 -9.55
N MET A 160 1.44 6.69 -10.56
CA MET A 160 1.59 8.14 -10.36
C MET A 160 0.37 8.83 -9.77
N ARG A 161 -0.83 8.24 -9.93
CA ARG A 161 -2.06 8.88 -9.45
C ARG A 161 -2.09 8.93 -7.92
N PRO A 162 -1.85 7.81 -7.19
CA PRO A 162 -1.77 7.87 -5.73
C PRO A 162 -0.66 8.79 -5.21
N VAL A 163 0.51 8.81 -5.86
CA VAL A 163 1.64 9.67 -5.44
C VAL A 163 1.28 11.15 -5.54
N LYS A 164 0.69 11.58 -6.66
CA LYS A 164 0.21 12.97 -6.82
C LYS A 164 -0.87 13.31 -5.81
N LYS A 165 -1.84 12.42 -5.61
CA LYS A 165 -2.91 12.62 -4.64
C LYS A 165 -2.38 12.75 -3.21
N ALA A 166 -1.41 11.93 -2.82
CA ALA A 166 -0.79 12.03 -1.49
C ALA A 166 -0.08 13.38 -1.31
N MET A 167 0.67 13.84 -2.32
CA MET A 167 1.33 15.16 -2.27
C MET A 167 0.32 16.31 -2.18
N GLU A 168 -0.73 16.28 -2.99
CA GLU A 168 -1.81 17.27 -2.97
C GLU A 168 -2.52 17.30 -1.61
N ASP A 169 -2.87 16.14 -1.06
CA ASP A 169 -3.51 16.01 0.25
C ASP A 169 -2.64 16.51 1.40
N ALA A 170 -1.32 16.34 1.31
CA ALA A 170 -0.37 16.85 2.31
C ALA A 170 -0.02 18.33 2.10
N GLY A 171 -0.43 18.95 0.99
CA GLY A 171 -0.10 20.33 0.65
C GLY A 171 1.38 20.55 0.27
N PHE A 172 2.12 19.48 -0.05
CA PHE A 172 3.54 19.57 -0.39
C PHE A 172 3.78 19.57 -1.91
N LYS A 173 4.77 20.35 -2.33
CA LYS A 173 5.37 20.24 -3.65
C LYS A 173 6.45 19.17 -3.65
N LYS A 174 6.81 18.66 -4.84
CA LYS A 174 7.93 17.72 -5.02
C LYS A 174 9.27 18.24 -4.45
N THR A 175 9.43 19.56 -4.39
CA THR A 175 10.61 20.22 -3.81
C THR A 175 10.68 20.09 -2.30
N ASP A 176 9.52 19.96 -1.64
CA ASP A 176 9.40 20.05 -0.18
C ASP A 176 9.67 18.71 0.49
N ILE A 177 9.67 17.61 -0.27
CA ILE A 177 10.12 16.28 0.18
C ILE A 177 11.65 16.27 0.21
N GLN A 178 12.24 16.38 1.40
CA GLN A 178 13.69 16.34 1.58
C GLN A 178 14.21 14.92 1.33
N GLN A 179 14.81 14.70 0.15
CA GLN A 179 15.73 13.61 -0.29
C GLN A 179 15.48 12.14 0.11
N ILE A 180 14.55 11.83 1.01
CA ILE A 180 14.39 10.54 1.66
C ILE A 180 13.15 9.92 1.06
N LEU A 181 13.42 9.15 0.01
CA LEU A 181 12.45 8.24 -0.53
C LEU A 181 12.77 6.84 -0.01
N VAL A 182 11.91 6.34 0.86
CA VAL A 182 12.01 4.98 1.37
C VAL A 182 11.29 4.07 0.38
N LEU A 183 12.05 3.28 -0.37
CA LEU A 183 11.51 2.25 -1.26
C LEU A 183 11.26 0.98 -0.46
N VAL A 184 10.01 0.52 -0.48
CA VAL A 184 9.54 -0.67 0.22
C VAL A 184 8.87 -1.60 -0.77
N GLY A 185 9.04 -2.90 -0.58
CA GLY A 185 8.44 -3.92 -1.42
C GLY A 185 9.27 -4.28 -2.66
N GLY A 186 9.28 -5.57 -2.99
CA GLY A 186 10.17 -6.14 -4.00
C GLY A 186 9.99 -5.59 -5.42
N SER A 187 8.79 -5.08 -5.76
CA SER A 187 8.53 -4.52 -7.09
C SER A 187 9.18 -3.14 -7.29
N THR A 188 9.65 -2.49 -6.23
CA THR A 188 10.46 -1.25 -6.33
C THR A 188 11.85 -1.48 -6.91
N ARG A 189 12.31 -2.74 -7.00
CA ARG A 189 13.58 -3.12 -7.63
C ARG A 189 13.54 -2.98 -9.16
N ILE A 190 12.37 -2.77 -9.75
CA ILE A 190 12.21 -2.56 -11.19
C ILE A 190 12.86 -1.21 -11.57
N PRO A 191 13.88 -1.18 -12.46
CA PRO A 191 14.58 0.05 -12.81
C PRO A 191 13.67 1.16 -13.33
N LYS A 192 12.61 0.80 -14.07
CA LYS A 192 11.62 1.76 -14.59
C LYS A 192 10.86 2.49 -13.50
N VAL A 193 10.57 1.82 -12.38
CA VAL A 193 9.93 2.42 -11.20
C VAL A 193 10.89 3.42 -10.56
N GLN A 194 12.18 3.10 -10.50
CA GLN A 194 13.18 4.00 -9.91
C GLN A 194 13.46 5.23 -10.79
N GLN A 195 13.53 5.05 -12.10
CA GLN A 195 13.94 6.11 -13.02
C GLN A 195 12.87 7.19 -13.21
N HIS A 196 11.58 6.84 -13.16
CA HIS A 196 10.52 7.73 -13.64
C HIS A 196 9.91 8.64 -12.56
N TYR A 197 10.11 8.31 -11.28
CA TYR A 197 9.28 8.90 -10.21
C TYR A 197 10.01 9.85 -9.27
N PHE A 198 11.34 9.92 -9.35
CA PHE A 198 12.15 10.60 -8.34
C PHE A 198 12.90 11.83 -8.86
N ASP A 199 12.67 12.25 -10.11
CA ASP A 199 13.28 13.46 -10.72
C ASP A 199 14.81 13.56 -10.47
N GLY A 200 15.50 12.41 -10.43
CA GLY A 200 16.94 12.31 -10.16
C GLY A 200 17.35 12.30 -8.68
N LYS A 201 16.42 12.38 -7.72
CA LYS A 201 16.70 12.13 -6.30
C LYS A 201 17.00 10.64 -6.10
N GLU A 202 18.11 10.33 -5.43
CA GLU A 202 18.45 8.94 -5.11
C GLU A 202 17.55 8.41 -3.98
N PRO A 203 17.03 7.17 -4.10
CA PRO A 203 16.33 6.52 -3.00
C PRO A 203 17.27 6.24 -1.83
N SER A 204 16.74 6.18 -0.60
CA SER A 204 17.55 5.91 0.60
C SER A 204 18.16 4.50 0.53
N LYS A 205 19.48 4.39 0.73
CA LYS A 205 20.23 3.12 0.64
C LYS A 205 20.44 2.40 1.98
N GLY A 206 19.67 2.74 3.03
CA GLY A 206 19.91 2.26 4.40
C GLY A 206 19.14 1.02 4.85
N VAL A 207 18.02 0.68 4.20
CA VAL A 207 17.13 -0.41 4.63
C VAL A 207 16.76 -1.28 3.44
N THR A 208 16.84 -2.60 3.61
CA THR A 208 16.40 -3.56 2.58
C THR A 208 14.88 -3.39 2.35
N PRO A 209 14.41 -3.14 1.11
CA PRO A 209 12.99 -2.92 0.82
C PRO A 209 12.07 -4.06 1.27
N ASP A 210 12.61 -5.29 1.34
CA ASP A 210 11.86 -6.49 1.70
C ASP A 210 11.75 -6.71 3.22
N GLU A 211 12.63 -6.07 4.02
CA GLU A 211 12.72 -6.26 5.48
C GLU A 211 12.24 -5.02 6.26
N ALA A 212 12.16 -3.85 5.60
CA ALA A 212 11.84 -2.58 6.22
C ALA A 212 10.56 -2.61 7.08
N VAL A 213 9.50 -3.21 6.56
CA VAL A 213 8.20 -3.30 7.25
C VAL A 213 8.30 -4.16 8.51
N ALA A 214 8.94 -5.33 8.40
CA ALA A 214 9.10 -6.26 9.52
C ALA A 214 10.00 -5.65 10.61
N TYR A 215 11.06 -4.95 10.21
CA TYR A 215 11.94 -4.24 11.14
C TYR A 215 11.18 -3.16 11.90
N GLY A 216 10.41 -2.32 11.20
CA GLY A 216 9.60 -1.28 11.82
C GLY A 216 8.52 -1.80 12.77
N ALA A 217 7.87 -2.92 12.41
CA ALA A 217 6.92 -3.59 13.29
C ALA A 217 7.60 -4.13 14.55
N THR A 218 8.83 -4.63 14.44
CA THR A 218 9.64 -5.08 15.59
C THR A 218 10.01 -3.91 16.51
N VAL A 219 10.43 -2.78 15.96
CA VAL A 219 10.69 -1.54 16.73
C VAL A 219 9.44 -1.12 17.49
N GLN A 220 8.28 -1.09 16.83
CA GLN A 220 7.01 -0.75 17.49
C GLN A 220 6.63 -1.75 18.60
N GLY A 221 6.90 -3.04 18.39
CA GLY A 221 6.71 -4.08 19.40
C GLY A 221 7.59 -3.89 20.63
N GLY A 222 8.88 -3.57 20.42
CA GLY A 222 9.82 -3.26 21.50
C GLY A 222 9.42 -2.03 22.33
N ILE A 223 8.90 -0.99 21.67
CA ILE A 223 8.36 0.19 22.38
C ILE A 223 7.16 -0.20 23.26
N LEU A 224 6.27 -1.08 22.77
CA LEU A 224 5.10 -1.53 23.52
C LEU A 224 5.45 -2.47 24.69
N SER A 225 6.49 -3.30 24.55
CA SER A 225 7.00 -4.14 25.64
C SER A 225 7.77 -3.35 26.72
N GLY A 226 8.13 -2.11 26.42
CA GLY A 226 8.92 -1.25 27.30
C GLY A 226 10.44 -1.48 27.21
N GLU A 227 10.90 -2.33 26.30
CA GLU A 227 12.32 -2.61 26.03
C GLU A 227 12.92 -1.69 24.95
N GLY A 228 12.09 -0.93 24.23
CA GLY A 228 12.50 0.00 23.17
C GLY A 228 12.63 1.47 23.61
N ASP A 229 13.18 2.30 22.71
CA ASP A 229 13.32 3.74 22.92
C ASP A 229 11.97 4.44 23.07
N LYS A 230 11.73 5.00 24.26
CA LYS A 230 10.48 5.68 24.61
C LYS A 230 10.28 7.03 23.94
N GLU A 231 11.31 7.54 23.25
CA GLU A 231 11.29 8.84 22.59
C GLU A 231 10.65 8.80 21.19
N LEU A 232 10.34 7.61 20.67
CA LEU A 232 9.68 7.44 19.38
C LEU A 232 8.15 7.55 19.52
N LEU A 233 7.59 8.65 19.03
CA LEU A 233 6.14 8.87 19.00
C LEU A 233 5.61 8.73 17.59
N LEU A 234 4.64 7.84 17.40
CA LEU A 234 3.96 7.66 16.13
C LEU A 234 2.56 8.28 16.15
N LEU A 235 2.34 9.25 15.26
CA LEU A 235 1.05 9.88 14.98
C LEU A 235 0.57 9.44 13.60
N ASP A 236 -0.40 8.55 13.57
CA ASP A 236 -0.98 7.99 12.35
C ASP A 236 -2.29 8.70 11.98
N VAL A 237 -2.82 8.46 10.77
CA VAL A 237 -4.03 9.11 10.27
C VAL A 237 -5.07 8.14 9.71
N ALA A 238 -6.33 8.58 9.66
CA ALA A 238 -7.40 7.83 9.01
C ALA A 238 -7.20 7.81 7.47
N PRO A 239 -7.11 6.65 6.80
CA PRO A 239 -6.80 6.59 5.37
C PRO A 239 -7.98 6.92 4.44
N LEU A 240 -9.21 6.74 4.93
CA LEU A 240 -10.46 6.94 4.21
C LEU A 240 -11.36 7.87 5.02
N SER A 241 -12.21 8.64 4.35
CA SER A 241 -13.18 9.48 5.05
C SER A 241 -14.27 8.59 5.63
N LEU A 242 -14.53 8.69 6.92
CA LEU A 242 -15.63 8.00 7.58
C LEU A 242 -16.83 8.94 7.67
N GLY A 243 -18.00 8.42 7.28
CA GLY A 243 -19.24 9.18 7.30
C GLY A 243 -20.44 8.26 7.44
N ILE A 244 -21.62 8.86 7.35
CA ILE A 244 -22.88 8.13 7.33
C ILE A 244 -23.67 8.46 6.06
N GLU A 245 -24.45 7.49 5.61
CA GLU A 245 -25.46 7.71 4.57
C GLU A 245 -26.64 8.49 5.15
N THR A 246 -26.97 9.63 4.55
CA THR A 246 -28.18 10.39 4.88
C THR A 246 -29.26 10.19 3.82
N VAL A 247 -30.50 10.60 4.15
CA VAL A 247 -31.64 10.50 3.25
C VAL A 247 -31.31 11.13 1.89
N GLY A 248 -31.51 10.37 0.82
CA GLY A 248 -31.11 10.74 -0.55
C GLY A 248 -29.82 10.08 -1.05
N GLY A 249 -29.23 9.16 -0.28
CA GLY A 249 -28.04 8.41 -0.70
C GLY A 249 -26.75 9.25 -0.71
N VAL A 250 -26.75 10.36 0.03
CA VAL A 250 -25.60 11.27 0.11
C VAL A 250 -24.76 10.91 1.32
N MET A 251 -23.45 10.77 1.11
CA MET A 251 -22.51 10.56 2.21
C MET A 251 -22.25 11.88 2.96
N THR A 252 -22.61 11.93 4.24
CA THR A 252 -22.20 13.00 5.15
C THR A 252 -20.92 12.60 5.88
N LYS A 253 -19.81 13.27 5.56
CA LYS A 253 -18.49 12.99 6.15
C LYS A 253 -18.42 13.47 7.60
N LEU A 254 -18.05 12.58 8.52
CA LEU A 254 -17.86 12.88 9.95
C LEU A 254 -16.39 13.03 10.32
N ILE A 255 -15.57 12.07 9.88
CA ILE A 255 -14.11 12.09 10.07
C ILE A 255 -13.49 12.07 8.67
N PRO A 256 -12.96 13.21 8.18
CA PRO A 256 -12.24 13.25 6.91
C PRO A 256 -11.04 12.29 6.89
N ARG A 257 -10.64 11.85 5.69
CA ARG A 257 -9.33 11.21 5.48
C ARG A 257 -8.20 12.13 5.95
N ASN A 258 -7.08 11.54 6.32
CA ASN A 258 -5.85 12.17 6.82
C ASN A 258 -5.98 12.91 8.17
N ILE A 259 -7.04 12.65 8.96
CA ILE A 259 -7.15 13.15 10.34
C ILE A 259 -6.39 12.21 11.29
N GLY A 260 -5.60 12.80 12.20
CA GLY A 260 -4.83 12.08 13.22
C GLY A 260 -5.69 11.17 14.10
N ILE A 261 -5.18 9.97 14.38
CA ILE A 261 -5.83 8.98 15.24
C ILE A 261 -5.04 8.75 16.54
N PRO A 262 -5.71 8.53 17.69
CA PRO A 262 -7.16 8.37 17.87
C PRO A 262 -7.96 9.69 17.79
N THR A 263 -9.14 9.65 17.17
CA THR A 263 -10.06 10.81 17.09
C THR A 263 -11.50 10.40 17.34
N LYS A 264 -12.31 11.34 17.85
CA LYS A 264 -13.75 11.15 18.07
C LYS A 264 -14.52 12.35 17.51
N LYS A 265 -15.57 12.07 16.74
CA LYS A 265 -16.54 13.07 16.29
C LYS A 265 -17.94 12.68 16.76
N SER A 266 -18.75 13.69 17.06
CA SER A 266 -20.15 13.50 17.43
C SER A 266 -20.98 14.57 16.72
N GLN A 267 -22.11 14.15 16.17
CA GLN A 267 -23.03 15.01 15.44
C GLN A 267 -24.46 14.57 15.74
N ILE A 268 -25.34 15.55 15.92
CA ILE A 268 -26.75 15.33 16.23
C ILE A 268 -27.50 15.18 14.89
N PHE A 269 -28.32 14.15 14.79
CA PHE A 269 -29.23 13.88 13.68
C PHE A 269 -30.68 13.90 14.16
N SER A 270 -31.60 14.20 13.26
CA SER A 270 -33.05 14.20 13.53
C SER A 270 -33.76 13.24 12.58
N THR A 271 -34.98 12.85 12.95
CA THR A 271 -35.87 12.08 12.09
C THR A 271 -36.24 12.88 10.84
N TYR A 272 -36.51 12.16 9.75
CA TYR A 272 -36.90 12.73 8.47
C TYR A 272 -38.43 12.84 8.33
N GLN A 273 -39.17 11.94 8.99
CA GLN A 273 -40.63 11.87 8.96
C GLN A 273 -41.24 11.97 10.36
N ASP A 274 -42.46 12.49 10.41
CA ASP A 274 -43.26 12.49 11.62
C ASP A 274 -43.53 11.04 12.07
N GLN A 275 -43.53 10.80 13.39
CA GLN A 275 -43.70 9.48 14.01
C GLN A 275 -42.69 8.39 13.58
N GLN A 276 -41.52 8.77 13.05
CA GLN A 276 -40.46 7.82 12.75
C GLN A 276 -39.88 7.21 14.05
N THR A 277 -40.14 5.92 14.29
CA THR A 277 -39.72 5.19 15.51
C THR A 277 -38.35 4.53 15.40
N THR A 278 -37.76 4.48 14.20
CA THR A 278 -36.46 3.83 13.97
C THR A 278 -35.59 4.69 13.06
N VAL A 279 -34.30 4.82 13.38
CA VAL A 279 -33.28 5.44 12.54
C VAL A 279 -32.26 4.39 12.15
N SER A 280 -32.03 4.21 10.84
CA SER A 280 -30.93 3.40 10.33
C SER A 280 -29.71 4.28 10.09
N ILE A 281 -28.58 3.88 10.66
CA ILE A 281 -27.29 4.52 10.48
C ILE A 281 -26.42 3.55 9.68
N ILE A 282 -26.15 3.91 8.42
CA ILE A 282 -25.22 3.18 7.56
C ILE A 282 -23.89 3.96 7.59
N CYS A 283 -22.87 3.35 8.18
CA CYS A 283 -21.51 3.90 8.21
C CYS A 283 -20.79 3.55 6.90
N ILE A 284 -20.18 4.55 6.26
CA ILE A 284 -19.50 4.44 4.97
C ILE A 284 -18.05 4.96 5.09
N ALA A 285 -17.10 4.26 4.47
CA ALA A 285 -15.72 4.72 4.24
C ALA A 285 -15.56 5.11 2.78
N ASP A 286 -15.47 6.41 2.50
CA ASP A 286 -15.62 7.02 1.18
C ASP A 286 -16.86 6.48 0.44
N ASN A 287 -16.74 5.39 -0.34
CA ASN A 287 -17.85 4.79 -1.10
C ASN A 287 -18.17 3.34 -0.67
N ILE A 288 -17.61 2.85 0.44
CA ILE A 288 -17.73 1.45 0.88
C ILE A 288 -18.56 1.37 2.16
N HIS A 289 -19.61 0.55 2.17
CA HIS A 289 -20.43 0.31 3.36
C HIS A 289 -19.60 -0.49 4.37
N ILE A 290 -19.44 0.04 5.58
CA ILE A 290 -18.64 -0.57 6.64
C ILE A 290 -19.52 -1.25 7.67
N HIS A 291 -20.61 -0.59 8.06
CA HIS A 291 -21.45 -1.04 9.15
C HIS A 291 -22.87 -0.51 9.01
N ASN A 292 -23.86 -1.26 9.47
CA ASN A 292 -25.24 -0.82 9.53
C ASN A 292 -25.77 -1.05 10.95
N MET A 293 -26.30 0.00 11.56
CA MET A 293 -26.92 -0.04 12.86
C MET A 293 -28.34 0.52 12.75
N SER A 294 -29.30 -0.12 13.40
CA SER A 294 -30.65 0.42 13.52
C SER A 294 -30.94 0.74 14.97
N LEU A 295 -31.29 2.00 15.24
CA LEU A 295 -31.69 2.48 16.56
C LEU A 295 -33.21 2.60 16.58
N LYS A 296 -33.86 1.91 17.51
CA LYS A 296 -35.28 2.08 17.81
C LYS A 296 -35.42 3.03 19.00
N PHE A 297 -36.32 4.01 18.88
CA PHE A 297 -36.73 4.90 19.97
C PHE A 297 -37.86 4.27 20.78
#